data_AF-A0A1G6BAY6-F1
#
_entry.id   AF-A0A1G6BAY6-F1
#
_cell.length_a   1.000
_cell.length_b   1.000
_cell.length_c   1.000
_cell.angle_alpha   90.00
_cell.angle_beta   90.00
_cell.angle_gamma   90.00
#
_symmetry.space_group_name_H-M   'P 1'
#
loop_
_entity.id
_entity.type
_entity.pdbx_description
1 polymer ?
#
loop_
_entity_poly.entity_id
_entity_poly.type
_entity_poly.pdbx_seq_one_letter_code
_entity_poly.pdbx_strand_id
1 'polypeptide(L)'
;MSPAIIAMIIIIAALVVVIIVLTILGKRAQRKRDEQQVEIDKVAQTYSMLIIDKKKMKLRDAGFPQFVLDQVPKRMLGRKIPIVKAKIGPKISSFICEPDIFDMVPVKKEIKGTVSGLYLTGVKGLRGALETPEKKQGFIDRLFNGRK
;
A
#
# COMPACT_ATOMS: atom_id res chain seq x y z
N MET A 1 48.41 -26.54 6.97
CA MET A 1 47.19 -25.70 7.03
C MET A 1 47.01 -25.24 8.47
N SER A 2 46.93 -23.94 8.74
CA SER A 2 46.78 -23.45 10.13
C SER A 2 45.34 -23.61 10.61
N PRO A 3 45.11 -23.89 11.91
CA PRO A 3 43.77 -24.04 12.48
C PRO A 3 42.90 -22.79 12.30
N ALA A 4 43.53 -21.60 12.26
CA ALA A 4 42.83 -20.33 12.00
C ALA A 4 42.24 -20.23 10.58
N ILE A 5 42.96 -20.71 9.56
CA ILE A 5 42.47 -20.71 8.16
C ILE A 5 41.30 -21.70 8.02
N ILE A 6 41.37 -22.87 8.67
CA ILE A 6 40.30 -23.87 8.66
C ILE A 6 39.02 -23.32 9.29
N ALA A 7 39.12 -22.64 10.44
CA ALA A 7 37.97 -22.03 11.10
C ALA A 7 37.30 -20.94 10.25
N MET A 8 38.10 -20.11 9.56
CA MET A 8 37.59 -19.07 8.67
C MET A 8 36.80 -19.66 7.49
N ILE A 9 37.29 -20.74 6.88
CA ILE A 9 36.60 -21.43 5.78
C ILE A 9 35.26 -22.02 6.24
N ILE A 10 35.20 -22.60 7.45
CA ILE A 10 33.95 -23.16 8.00
C ILE A 10 32.91 -22.07 8.21
N ILE A 11 33.30 -20.90 8.73
CA ILE A 11 32.38 -19.77 8.94
C ILE A 11 31.85 -19.25 7.60
N ILE A 12 32.72 -19.11 6.58
CA ILE A 12 32.31 -18.69 5.23
C ILE A 12 31.34 -19.71 4.62
N ALA A 13 31.62 -21.01 4.74
CA ALA A 13 30.73 -22.06 4.26
C ALA A 13 29.35 -22.01 4.94
N ALA A 14 29.30 -21.80 6.26
CA ALA A 14 28.05 -21.66 7.01
C ALA A 14 27.24 -20.43 6.55
N LEU A 15 27.88 -19.28 6.32
CA LEU A 15 27.21 -18.08 5.81
C LEU A 15 26.61 -18.29 4.42
N VAL A 16 27.32 -18.98 3.52
CA VAL A 16 26.83 -19.29 2.17
C VAL A 16 25.56 -20.16 2.25
N VAL A 17 25.54 -21.16 3.13
CA VAL A 17 24.35 -22.01 3.33
C VAL A 17 23.15 -21.21 3.82
N VAL A 18 23.34 -20.29 4.79
CA VAL A 18 22.27 -19.41 5.30
C VAL A 18 21.70 -18.53 4.18
N ILE A 19 22.54 -17.94 3.35
CA ILE A 19 22.11 -17.10 2.22
C ILE A 19 21.28 -17.92 1.22
N ILE A 20 21.70 -19.14 0.89
CA ILE A 20 20.96 -20.01 -0.03
C ILE A 20 19.55 -20.31 0.52
N VAL A 21 19.43 -20.68 1.80
CA VAL A 21 18.13 -20.96 2.42
C VAL A 21 17.23 -19.71 2.41
N LEU A 22 17.79 -18.54 2.75
CA LEU A 22 17.04 -17.28 2.75
C LEU A 22 16.55 -16.90 1.35
N THR A 23 17.34 -17.11 0.30
CA THR A 23 16.92 -16.80 -1.08
C THR A 23 15.79 -17.70 -1.57
N ILE A 24 15.77 -18.98 -1.18
CA ILE A 24 14.68 -19.92 -1.54
C ILE A 24 13.37 -19.51 -0.85
N LEU A 25 13.44 -19.19 0.44
CA LEU A 25 12.28 -18.71 1.20
C LEU A 25 11.77 -17.37 0.65
N GLY A 26 12.69 -16.46 0.31
CA GLY A 26 12.38 -15.17 -0.32
C GLY A 26 11.66 -15.33 -1.66
N LYS A 27 12.19 -16.17 -2.57
CA LYS A 27 11.58 -16.44 -3.88
C LYS A 27 10.18 -17.05 -3.77
N ARG A 28 9.94 -17.94 -2.79
CA ARG A 28 8.60 -18.50 -2.53
C ARG A 28 7.61 -17.45 -2.03
N ALA A 29 8.06 -16.55 -1.16
CA ALA A 29 7.21 -15.46 -0.67
C ALA A 29 6.87 -14.47 -1.79
N GLN A 30 7.83 -14.16 -2.66
CA GLN A 30 7.66 -13.21 -3.76
C GLN A 30 6.64 -13.72 -4.80
N ARG A 31 6.75 -14.98 -5.24
CA ARG A 31 5.80 -15.57 -6.20
C ARG A 31 4.34 -15.48 -5.74
N LYS A 32 4.08 -15.73 -4.46
CA LYS A 32 2.72 -15.61 -3.89
C LYS A 32 2.20 -14.17 -3.91
N ARG A 33 3.08 -13.17 -3.77
CA ARG A 33 2.68 -11.76 -3.87
C ARG A 33 2.36 -11.40 -5.31
N ASP A 34 3.19 -11.83 -6.24
CA ASP A 34 3.02 -11.52 -7.66
C ASP A 34 1.73 -12.17 -8.21
N GLU A 35 1.45 -13.43 -7.86
CA GLU A 35 0.20 -14.10 -8.23
C GLU A 35 -1.03 -13.36 -7.70
N GLN A 36 -1.00 -12.92 -6.43
CA GLN A 36 -2.08 -12.12 -5.83
C GLN A 36 -2.23 -10.77 -6.53
N GLN A 37 -1.13 -10.11 -6.87
CA GLN A 37 -1.17 -8.81 -7.54
C GLN A 37 -1.76 -8.93 -8.94
N VAL A 38 -1.41 -9.98 -9.70
CA VAL A 38 -1.96 -10.24 -11.03
C VAL A 38 -3.47 -10.47 -10.97
N GLU A 39 -3.97 -11.15 -9.94
CA GLU A 39 -5.42 -11.32 -9.75
C GLU A 39 -6.12 -10.00 -9.40
N ILE A 40 -5.50 -9.17 -8.56
CA ILE A 40 -5.99 -7.82 -8.27
C ILE A 40 -6.04 -7.00 -9.56
N ASP A 41 -5.00 -7.03 -10.39
CA ASP A 41 -4.95 -6.23 -11.61
C ASP A 41 -5.95 -6.72 -12.68
N LYS A 42 -6.24 -8.03 -12.75
CA LYS A 42 -7.24 -8.59 -13.68
C LYS A 42 -8.67 -8.10 -13.39
N VAL A 43 -8.99 -7.84 -12.13
CA VAL A 43 -10.31 -7.34 -11.69
C VAL A 43 -10.36 -5.80 -11.72
N ALA A 44 -9.26 -5.14 -12.11
CA ALA A 44 -9.19 -3.70 -12.15
C ALA A 44 -10.16 -3.10 -13.18
N GLN A 45 -11.06 -2.26 -12.69
CA GLN A 45 -12.04 -1.54 -13.48
C GLN A 45 -11.89 -0.04 -13.20
N THR A 46 -11.89 0.77 -14.26
CA THR A 46 -11.75 2.23 -14.12
C THR A 46 -13.13 2.87 -14.02
N TYR A 47 -13.40 3.59 -12.93
CA TYR A 47 -14.64 4.33 -12.71
C TYR A 47 -14.38 5.81 -12.51
N SER A 48 -15.29 6.67 -12.96
CA SER A 48 -15.35 8.07 -12.54
C SER A 48 -16.06 8.14 -11.18
N MET A 49 -15.41 8.80 -10.22
CA MET A 49 -15.89 8.84 -8.83
C MET A 49 -15.59 10.18 -8.17
N LEU A 50 -16.52 10.68 -7.37
CA LEU A 50 -16.32 11.85 -6.51
C LEU A 50 -15.79 11.40 -5.16
N ILE A 51 -14.59 11.83 -4.80
CA ILE A 51 -14.04 11.51 -3.47
C ILE A 51 -14.70 12.39 -2.43
N ILE A 52 -15.39 11.79 -1.47
CA ILE A 52 -16.08 12.50 -0.39
C ILE A 52 -15.11 12.75 0.77
N ASP A 53 -14.43 11.69 1.21
CA ASP A 53 -13.56 11.72 2.37
C ASP A 53 -12.41 10.72 2.21
N LYS A 54 -11.25 11.03 2.80
CA LYS A 54 -10.13 10.10 2.92
C LYS A 54 -9.62 10.14 4.35
N LYS A 55 -9.57 8.98 5.02
CA LYS A 55 -9.15 8.91 6.41
C LYS A 55 -8.54 7.55 6.73
N LYS A 56 -7.49 7.55 7.56
CA LYS A 56 -6.92 6.33 8.13
C LYS A 56 -7.82 5.86 9.29
N MET A 57 -8.62 4.81 9.07
CA MET A 57 -9.56 4.27 10.06
C MET A 57 -9.49 2.74 10.14
N LYS A 58 -10.17 2.14 11.12
CA LYS A 58 -10.20 0.68 11.28
C LYS A 58 -11.13 0.08 10.23
N LEU A 59 -10.84 -1.16 9.80
CA LEU A 59 -11.67 -1.86 8.82
C LEU A 59 -13.14 -1.96 9.26
N ARG A 60 -13.37 -2.15 10.57
CA ARG A 60 -14.71 -2.27 11.17
C ARG A 60 -15.52 -0.98 11.06
N ASP A 61 -14.86 0.17 11.12
CA ASP A 61 -15.51 1.49 11.12
C ASP A 61 -15.67 2.06 9.69
N ALA A 62 -15.12 1.35 8.70
CA ALA A 62 -15.03 1.79 7.31
C ALA A 62 -16.36 1.66 6.54
N GLY A 63 -17.35 0.95 7.10
CA GLY A 63 -18.63 0.68 6.43
C GLY A 63 -18.53 -0.36 5.32
N PHE A 64 -17.59 -1.31 5.41
CA PHE A 64 -17.56 -2.47 4.51
C PHE A 64 -18.70 -3.44 4.85
N PRO A 65 -19.23 -4.19 3.87
CA PRO A 65 -20.21 -5.24 4.12
C PRO A 65 -19.68 -6.29 5.12
N GLN A 66 -20.57 -6.82 5.95
CA GLN A 66 -20.19 -7.75 7.03
C GLN A 66 -19.42 -8.98 6.53
N PHE A 67 -19.81 -9.53 5.37
CA PHE A 67 -19.15 -10.70 4.78
C PHE A 67 -17.66 -10.47 4.48
N VAL A 68 -17.25 -9.23 4.20
CA VAL A 68 -15.85 -8.86 3.98
C VAL A 68 -15.10 -8.85 5.31
N LEU A 69 -15.73 -8.32 6.36
CA LEU A 69 -15.13 -8.23 7.69
C LEU A 69 -14.90 -9.61 8.29
N ASP A 70 -15.78 -10.57 8.01
CA ASP A 70 -15.69 -11.94 8.51
C ASP A 70 -14.57 -12.75 7.84
N GLN A 71 -14.23 -12.44 6.58
CA GLN A 71 -13.11 -13.06 5.86
C GLN A 71 -11.74 -12.54 6.33
N VAL A 72 -11.68 -11.33 6.88
CA VAL A 72 -10.42 -10.71 7.29
C VAL A 72 -9.97 -11.26 8.66
N PRO A 73 -8.69 -11.66 8.81
CA PRO A 73 -8.18 -12.11 10.10
C PRO A 73 -8.41 -11.08 11.21
N LYS A 74 -8.86 -11.52 12.40
CA LYS A 74 -9.19 -10.63 13.54
C LYS A 74 -8.10 -9.61 13.87
N ARG A 75 -6.83 -9.96 13.66
CA ARG A 75 -5.65 -9.08 13.89
C ARG A 75 -5.64 -7.85 12.97
N MET A 76 -6.12 -7.98 11.73
CA MET A 76 -6.13 -6.90 10.73
C MET A 76 -7.29 -5.92 10.93
N LEU A 77 -8.41 -6.39 11.50
CA LEU A 77 -9.63 -5.58 11.69
C LEU A 77 -9.41 -4.34 12.57
N GLY A 78 -8.49 -4.41 13.53
CA GLY A 78 -8.20 -3.31 14.47
C GLY A 78 -7.16 -2.30 13.96
N ARG A 79 -6.51 -2.55 12.81
CA ARG A 79 -5.43 -1.72 12.30
C ARG A 79 -6.00 -0.52 11.54
N LYS A 80 -5.41 0.67 11.74
CA LYS A 80 -5.74 1.86 10.96
C LYS A 80 -5.17 1.71 9.56
N ILE A 81 -6.03 1.65 8.56
CA ILE A 81 -5.66 1.57 7.15
C ILE A 81 -6.20 2.78 6.36
N PRO A 82 -5.51 3.21 5.29
CA PRO A 82 -5.99 4.25 4.38
C PRO A 82 -7.31 3.84 3.71
N ILE A 83 -8.39 4.57 4.02
CA ILE A 83 -9.71 4.35 3.43
C ILE A 83 -10.16 5.62 2.74
N VAL A 84 -10.72 5.44 1.54
CA VAL A 84 -11.28 6.51 0.70
C VAL A 84 -12.76 6.23 0.51
N LYS A 85 -13.61 7.17 0.90
CA LYS A 85 -15.05 7.15 0.64
C LYS A 85 -15.32 7.90 -0.64
N ALA A 86 -15.96 7.25 -1.59
CA ALA A 86 -16.21 7.82 -2.90
C ALA A 86 -17.63 7.54 -3.38
N LYS A 87 -18.17 8.49 -4.12
CA LYS A 87 -19.46 8.36 -4.79
C LYS A 87 -19.21 7.92 -6.23
N ILE A 88 -19.62 6.70 -6.56
CA ILE A 88 -19.61 6.15 -7.92
C ILE A 88 -21.05 6.23 -8.44
N GLY A 89 -21.29 7.16 -9.38
CA GLY A 89 -22.64 7.48 -9.84
C GLY A 89 -23.56 7.89 -8.68
N PRO A 90 -24.67 7.19 -8.41
CA PRO A 90 -25.56 7.52 -7.29
C PRO A 90 -25.13 6.91 -5.95
N LYS A 91 -24.28 5.89 -5.92
CA LYS A 91 -23.96 5.11 -4.71
C LYS A 91 -22.67 5.59 -4.05
N ILE A 92 -22.64 5.58 -2.72
CA ILE A 92 -21.46 5.88 -1.91
C ILE A 92 -20.85 4.56 -1.44
N SER A 93 -19.57 4.36 -1.76
CA SER A 93 -18.82 3.16 -1.38
C SER A 93 -17.49 3.55 -0.73
N SER A 94 -17.02 2.69 0.18
CA SER A 94 -15.70 2.80 0.80
C SER A 94 -14.71 1.91 0.07
N PHE A 95 -13.49 2.40 -0.14
CA PHE A 95 -12.40 1.69 -0.80
C PHE A 95 -11.15 1.70 0.08
N ILE A 96 -10.41 0.60 0.06
CA ILE A 96 -9.08 0.48 0.66
C ILE A 96 -8.09 1.07 -0.33
N CYS A 97 -7.45 2.19 0.01
CA CYS A 97 -6.51 2.84 -0.89
C CYS A 97 -5.09 2.39 -0.61
N GLU A 98 -4.27 2.23 -1.64
CA GLU A 98 -2.85 1.96 -1.42
C GLU A 98 -2.15 3.15 -0.71
N PRO A 99 -1.19 2.88 0.19
CA PRO A 99 -0.53 3.94 0.97
C PRO A 99 0.11 5.01 0.09
N ASP A 100 0.70 4.60 -1.02
CA ASP A 100 1.47 5.46 -1.93
C ASP A 100 0.57 6.44 -2.69
N ILE A 101 -0.71 6.10 -2.85
CA ILE A 101 -1.69 6.89 -3.60
C ILE A 101 -2.52 7.75 -2.66
N PHE A 102 -2.70 7.30 -1.40
CA PHE A 102 -3.59 7.93 -0.43
C PHE A 102 -3.35 9.43 -0.26
N ASP A 103 -2.09 9.87 -0.21
CA ASP A 103 -1.75 11.27 -0.02
C ASP A 103 -2.09 12.12 -1.25
N MET A 104 -1.98 11.55 -2.45
CA MET A 104 -2.28 12.21 -3.73
C MET A 104 -3.77 12.33 -4.03
N VAL A 105 -4.63 11.53 -3.39
CA VAL A 105 -6.08 11.56 -3.65
C VAL A 105 -6.68 12.91 -3.21
N PRO A 106 -7.23 13.73 -4.13
CA PRO A 106 -7.91 14.96 -3.75
C PRO A 106 -9.27 14.65 -3.13
N VAL A 107 -9.62 15.35 -2.06
CA VAL A 107 -10.94 15.24 -1.41
C VAL A 107 -11.89 16.27 -2.06
N LYS A 108 -13.19 15.94 -2.18
CA LYS A 108 -14.24 16.75 -2.83
C LYS A 108 -14.04 17.01 -4.34
N LYS A 109 -13.12 16.30 -4.99
CA LYS A 109 -12.91 16.36 -6.43
C LYS A 109 -13.32 15.05 -7.10
N GLU A 110 -13.74 15.16 -8.35
CA GLU A 110 -13.95 13.99 -9.21
C GLU A 110 -12.61 13.50 -9.74
N ILE A 111 -12.43 12.18 -9.73
CA ILE A 111 -11.26 11.48 -10.24
C ILE A 111 -11.70 10.28 -11.08
N LYS A 112 -10.79 9.78 -11.91
CA LYS A 112 -10.89 8.43 -12.45
C LYS A 112 -10.07 7.51 -11.57
N GLY A 113 -10.73 6.62 -10.84
CA GLY A 113 -10.11 5.63 -9.98
C GLY A 113 -10.07 4.26 -10.64
N THR A 114 -8.93 3.59 -10.58
CA THR A 114 -8.80 2.16 -10.88
C THR A 114 -9.16 1.38 -9.63
N VAL A 115 -10.29 0.69 -9.67
CA VAL A 115 -10.84 -0.08 -8.57
C VAL A 115 -10.69 -1.56 -8.89
N SER A 116 -10.06 -2.31 -7.98
CA SER A 116 -10.05 -3.77 -8.02
C SER A 116 -10.78 -4.31 -6.80
N GLY A 117 -12.05 -4.68 -7.01
CA GLY A 117 -12.94 -5.08 -5.92
C GLY A 117 -13.09 -3.98 -4.87
N LEU A 118 -12.46 -4.16 -3.70
CA LEU A 118 -12.46 -3.21 -2.59
C LEU A 118 -11.25 -2.26 -2.59
N TYR A 119 -10.25 -2.54 -3.43
CA TYR A 119 -8.99 -1.79 -3.45
C TYR A 119 -9.03 -0.68 -4.50
N LEU A 120 -8.44 0.46 -4.15
CA LEU A 120 -8.17 1.57 -5.06
C LEU A 120 -6.66 1.60 -5.34
N THR A 121 -6.28 1.07 -6.51
CA THR A 121 -4.89 0.83 -6.94
C THR A 121 -4.36 1.92 -7.86
N GLY A 122 -5.22 2.81 -8.35
CA GLY A 122 -4.81 3.88 -9.25
C GLY A 122 -5.76 5.06 -9.18
N VAL A 123 -5.23 6.27 -9.23
CA VAL A 123 -6.01 7.51 -9.24
C VAL A 123 -5.45 8.39 -10.34
N LYS A 124 -6.32 8.87 -11.23
CA LYS A 124 -5.99 9.82 -12.30
C LYS A 124 -6.96 11.00 -12.24
N GLY A 125 -6.47 12.21 -12.47
CA GLY A 125 -7.32 13.39 -12.55
C GLY A 125 -8.20 13.34 -13.80
N LEU A 126 -9.41 13.93 -13.75
CA LEU A 126 -10.25 14.04 -14.96
C LEU A 126 -9.61 14.88 -16.07
N ARG A 127 -8.74 15.83 -15.72
CA ARG A 127 -8.13 16.82 -16.65
C ARG A 127 -6.60 16.74 -16.75
N GLY A 128 -5.96 15.67 -16.29
CA GLY A 128 -4.51 15.51 -16.35
C GLY A 128 -3.91 14.84 -15.11
N ALA A 129 -2.58 14.89 -15.01
CA ALA A 129 -1.84 14.38 -13.86
C ALA A 129 -2.33 15.04 -12.56
N LEU A 130 -2.48 14.24 -11.52
CA LEU A 130 -2.87 14.74 -10.21
C LEU A 130 -1.73 15.57 -9.63
N GLU A 131 -2.07 16.74 -9.10
CA GLU A 131 -1.12 17.57 -8.35
C GLU A 131 -0.58 16.75 -7.17
N THR A 132 0.71 16.41 -7.24
CA THR A 132 1.44 15.85 -6.11
C THR A 132 1.27 16.80 -4.93
N PRO A 133 0.78 16.35 -3.77
CA PRO A 133 0.62 17.22 -2.61
C PRO A 133 2.00 17.76 -2.25
N GLU A 134 2.14 19.09 -2.24
CA GLU A 134 3.38 19.73 -1.81
C GLU A 134 3.75 19.22 -0.42
N LYS A 135 4.95 18.66 -0.31
CA LYS A 135 5.53 18.20 0.94
C LYS A 135 5.61 19.41 1.86
N LYS A 136 4.67 19.52 2.81
CA LYS A 136 4.69 20.58 3.83
C LYS A 136 6.05 20.54 4.51
N GLN A 137 6.87 21.56 4.27
CA GLN A 137 8.16 21.73 4.93
C GLN A 137 7.94 21.62 6.43
N GLY A 138 8.68 20.70 7.06
CA GLY A 138 8.59 20.45 8.48
C GLY A 138 9.00 21.70 9.25
N PHE A 139 8.57 21.79 10.50
CA PHE A 139 8.99 22.86 11.40
C PHE A 139 10.53 22.97 11.51
N ILE A 140 11.20 21.81 11.37
CA ILE A 140 12.65 21.66 11.32
C ILE A 140 13.26 22.33 10.07
N ASP A 141 12.67 22.12 8.89
CA ASP A 141 13.16 22.72 7.64
C ASP A 141 13.13 24.26 7.71
N ARG A 142 12.11 24.83 8.37
CA ARG A 142 12.00 26.28 8.59
C ARG A 142 13.04 26.82 9.57
N LEU A 143 13.43 26.03 10.57
CA LEU A 143 14.41 26.44 11.57
C LEU A 143 15.84 26.47 11.00
N PHE A 144 16.14 25.59 10.04
CA PHE A 144 17.46 25.49 9.42
C PHE A 144 17.62 26.37 8.16
N ASN A 145 16.53 26.69 7.44
CA ASN A 145 16.60 27.59 6.28
C ASN A 145 16.66 29.08 6.65
N GLY A 146 16.36 29.46 7.90
CA GLY A 146 16.42 30.84 8.38
C GLY A 146 17.79 31.31 8.89
N ARG A 147 18.85 30.50 8.72
CA ARG A 147 20.24 30.82 9.13
C ARG A 147 21.21 30.90 7.95
N LYS A 148 20.77 31.43 6.80
CA LYS A 148 21.66 31.90 5.74
C LYS A 148 21.59 33.41 5.64
#